data_AF-A0A127SMC8-F1
#
_entry.id   AF-A0A127SMC8-F1
#
_cell.length_a   1.000
_cell.length_b   1.000
_cell.length_c   1.000
_cell.angle_alpha   90.00
_cell.angle_beta   90.00
_cell.angle_gamma   90.00
#
_symmetry.space_group_name_H-M   'P 1'
#
loop_
_entity.id
_entity.type
_entity.pdbx_description
1 polymer ?
#
loop_
_entity_poly.entity_id
_entity_poly.type
_entity_poly.pdbx_seq_one_letter_code
_entity_poly.pdbx_strand_id
1 'polypeptide(L)'
;MCESADLEVITPFTDERLVEYLWNVPREMKFMNGEGKGLLREAVKDLLPDTLLHRKKSPYPKVYSKAYTDTLRQSVRVMASDLNSPILQAVDSRVLLQLCQAELPAGGLPWFGQLMSGPQMLAYLWQVNQWLETRRIRISL
;
A
#
# COMPACT_ATOMS: atom_id res chain seq x y z
N MET A 1 -2.63 -12.95 -8.38
CA MET A 1 -2.60 -12.08 -9.58
C MET A 1 -1.96 -12.80 -10.77
N CYS A 2 -0.80 -13.42 -10.63
CA CYS A 2 -0.15 -14.13 -11.74
C CYS A 2 -0.74 -15.51 -12.01
N GLU A 3 -1.17 -16.22 -10.96
CA GLU A 3 -1.87 -17.51 -11.07
C GLU A 3 -3.15 -17.44 -11.92
N SER A 4 -3.94 -16.36 -11.78
CA SER A 4 -5.16 -16.15 -12.59
C SER A 4 -4.88 -15.83 -14.07
N ALA A 5 -3.62 -15.66 -14.43
CA ALA A 5 -3.17 -15.42 -15.80
C ALA A 5 -2.27 -16.57 -16.32
N ASP A 6 -2.25 -17.72 -15.64
CA ASP A 6 -1.39 -18.87 -15.95
C ASP A 6 0.10 -18.51 -16.05
N LEU A 7 0.54 -17.52 -15.26
CA LEU A 7 1.94 -17.09 -15.18
C LEU A 7 2.57 -17.53 -13.87
N GLU A 8 3.63 -18.33 -13.99
CA GLU A 8 4.50 -18.66 -12.87
C GLU A 8 5.46 -17.51 -12.58
N VAL A 9 5.53 -17.08 -11.31
CA VAL A 9 6.45 -16.05 -10.86
C VAL A 9 7.35 -16.61 -9.78
N ILE A 10 8.65 -16.50 -10.01
CA ILE A 10 9.67 -16.84 -9.01
C ILE A 10 10.20 -15.58 -8.33
N THR A 11 10.58 -15.71 -7.06
CA THR A 11 11.13 -14.63 -6.25
C THR A 11 12.51 -15.03 -5.71
N PRO A 12 13.60 -14.91 -6.48
CA PRO A 12 14.91 -15.42 -6.09
C PRO A 12 15.44 -14.88 -4.75
N PHE A 13 15.05 -13.67 -4.38
CA PHE A 13 15.46 -13.06 -3.10
C PHE A 13 14.75 -13.66 -1.86
N THR A 14 13.73 -14.51 -2.05
CA THR A 14 13.05 -15.22 -0.96
C THR A 14 13.52 -16.68 -0.85
N ASP A 15 14.63 -17.05 -1.48
CA ASP A 15 15.26 -18.35 -1.30
C ASP A 15 15.64 -18.54 0.18
N GLU A 16 15.24 -19.68 0.76
CA GLU A 16 15.43 -19.98 2.17
C GLU A 16 16.90 -19.91 2.59
N ARG A 17 17.82 -20.39 1.74
CA ARG A 17 19.26 -20.40 2.02
C ARG A 17 19.81 -19.00 2.11
N LEU A 18 19.31 -18.10 1.26
CA LEU A 18 19.69 -16.68 1.28
C LEU A 18 19.18 -15.99 2.55
N VAL A 19 17.95 -16.30 2.96
CA VAL A 19 17.34 -15.76 4.19
C VAL A 19 18.11 -16.24 5.43
N GLU A 20 18.39 -17.54 5.53
CA GLU A 20 19.16 -18.14 6.63
C GLU A 20 20.56 -17.55 6.72
N TYR A 21 21.25 -17.39 5.59
CA TYR A 21 22.55 -16.74 5.54
C TYR A 21 22.46 -15.30 6.05
N LEU A 22 21.53 -14.51 5.48
CA LEU A 22 21.38 -13.09 5.84
C LEU A 22 20.91 -12.89 7.28
N TRP A 23 20.24 -13.85 7.91
CA TRP A 23 19.83 -13.76 9.32
C TRP A 23 21.03 -13.45 10.23
N ASN A 24 22.14 -14.16 10.03
CA ASN A 24 23.34 -14.06 10.87
C ASN A 24 24.32 -12.96 10.44
N VAL A 25 24.12 -12.34 9.28
CA VAL A 25 25.02 -11.28 8.80
C VAL A 25 24.92 -10.02 9.70
N PRO A 26 26.05 -9.47 10.18
CA PRO A 26 26.08 -8.24 10.97
C PRO A 26 25.40 -7.05 10.29
N ARG A 27 24.82 -6.16 11.09
CA ARG A 27 24.10 -4.99 10.57
C ARG A 27 25.02 -4.07 9.78
N GLU A 28 26.27 -3.91 10.23
CA GLU A 28 27.29 -3.05 9.66
C GLU A 28 27.63 -3.48 8.23
N MET A 29 27.56 -4.79 7.94
CA MET A 29 27.72 -5.32 6.58
C MET A 29 26.45 -5.08 5.73
N LYS A 30 25.26 -5.31 6.30
CA LYS A 30 23.98 -5.05 5.60
C LYS A 30 23.81 -3.58 5.20
N PHE A 31 24.35 -2.67 6.03
CA PHE A 31 24.34 -1.22 5.86
C PHE A 31 25.75 -0.65 5.63
N MET A 32 26.58 -1.37 4.88
CA MET A 32 27.94 -0.94 4.53
C MET A 32 27.92 0.48 3.95
N ASN A 33 28.87 1.32 4.39
CA ASN A 33 28.98 2.74 4.02
C ASN A 33 27.73 3.59 4.30
N GLY A 34 26.86 3.15 5.23
CA GLY A 34 25.62 3.84 5.57
C GLY A 34 24.51 3.66 4.53
N GLU A 35 24.71 2.85 3.49
CA GLU A 35 23.74 2.63 2.44
C GLU A 35 22.90 1.37 2.67
N GLY A 36 21.59 1.49 2.43
CA GLY A 36 20.72 0.32 2.41
C GLY A 36 21.13 -0.65 1.29
N LYS A 37 21.12 -1.95 1.62
CA LYS A 37 21.56 -3.05 0.74
C LYS A 37 23.07 -3.02 0.42
N GLY A 38 23.90 -2.49 1.32
CA GLY A 38 25.35 -2.35 1.13
C GLY A 38 26.02 -3.66 0.73
N LEU A 39 25.80 -4.74 1.49
CA LEU A 39 26.34 -6.07 1.17
C LEU A 39 25.93 -6.56 -0.24
N LEU A 40 24.68 -6.36 -0.64
CA LEU A 40 24.22 -6.77 -1.98
C LEU A 40 24.90 -5.96 -3.07
N ARG A 41 25.06 -4.64 -2.87
CA ARG A 41 25.75 -3.77 -3.84
C ARG A 41 27.19 -4.20 -4.01
N GLU A 42 27.90 -4.41 -2.90
CA GLU A 42 29.29 -4.86 -2.94
C GLU A 42 29.44 -6.23 -3.63
N ALA A 43 28.51 -7.16 -3.41
CA ALA A 43 28.52 -8.49 -4.00
C ALA A 43 28.25 -8.52 -5.52
N VAL A 44 27.72 -7.44 -6.11
CA VAL A 44 27.39 -7.36 -7.55
C VAL A 44 28.06 -6.18 -8.25
N LYS A 45 29.02 -5.53 -7.60
CA LYS A 45 29.65 -4.28 -8.07
C LYS A 45 30.35 -4.43 -9.42
N ASP A 46 30.80 -5.63 -9.74
CA ASP A 46 31.46 -6.03 -10.98
C ASP A 46 30.46 -6.40 -12.10
N LEU A 47 29.18 -6.57 -11.76
CA LEU A 47 28.13 -6.96 -12.71
C LEU A 47 27.29 -5.79 -13.23
N LEU A 48 27.29 -4.64 -12.52
CA LEU A 48 26.41 -3.51 -12.81
C LEU A 48 27.19 -2.18 -12.87
N PRO A 49 26.83 -1.24 -13.77
CA PRO A 49 27.36 0.11 -13.76
C PRO A 49 27.08 0.85 -12.45
N ASP A 50 28.00 1.70 -12.00
CA ASP A 50 27.88 2.50 -10.76
C ASP A 50 26.55 3.27 -10.66
N THR A 51 26.05 3.78 -11.78
CA THR A 51 24.79 4.54 -11.84
C THR A 51 23.57 3.69 -11.46
N LEU A 52 23.57 2.40 -11.81
CA LEU A 52 22.54 1.45 -11.38
C LEU A 52 22.82 0.93 -9.98
N LEU A 53 24.10 0.70 -9.68
CA LEU A 53 24.54 0.16 -8.40
C LEU A 53 24.18 1.05 -7.23
N HIS A 54 24.24 2.38 -7.38
CA HIS A 54 23.91 3.36 -6.33
C HIS A 54 22.57 4.07 -6.54
N ARG A 55 21.74 3.56 -7.46
CA ARG A 55 20.41 4.13 -7.70
C ARG A 55 19.57 4.12 -6.42
N LYS A 56 19.00 5.27 -6.07
CA LYS A 56 18.04 5.38 -4.95
C LYS A 56 16.80 4.54 -5.24
N LYS A 57 16.19 3.99 -4.17
CA LYS A 57 14.92 3.27 -4.26
C LYS A 57 13.87 4.18 -4.88
N SER A 58 13.40 3.81 -6.06
CA SER A 58 12.22 4.41 -6.68
C SER A 58 11.07 3.41 -6.56
N PRO A 59 9.90 3.81 -6.03
CA PRO A 59 8.72 2.94 -6.01
C PRO A 59 8.27 2.64 -7.45
N TYR A 60 7.50 1.56 -7.62
CA TYR A 60 6.85 1.27 -8.90
C TYR A 60 5.99 2.47 -9.37
N PRO A 61 5.88 2.70 -10.69
CA PRO A 61 5.06 3.77 -11.22
C PRO A 61 3.63 3.63 -10.72
N LYS A 62 3.06 4.76 -10.30
CA LYS A 62 1.70 4.84 -9.78
C LYS A 62 0.77 5.22 -10.91
N VAL A 63 -0.23 4.38 -11.19
CA VAL A 63 -1.33 4.75 -12.08
C VAL A 63 -2.51 5.18 -11.22
N TYR A 64 -2.83 6.47 -11.24
CA TYR A 64 -4.03 6.99 -10.60
C TYR A 64 -5.17 6.96 -11.61
N SER A 65 -6.17 6.10 -11.35
CA SER A 65 -7.38 6.06 -12.19
C SER A 65 -8.42 7.06 -11.67
N LYS A 66 -8.74 8.05 -12.50
CA LYS A 66 -9.84 8.99 -12.21
C LYS A 66 -11.16 8.24 -12.05
N ALA A 67 -11.44 7.29 -12.94
CA ALA A 67 -12.65 6.47 -12.88
C ALA A 67 -12.76 5.70 -11.55
N TYR A 68 -11.67 5.08 -11.10
CA TYR A 68 -11.63 4.38 -9.82
C TYR A 68 -11.94 5.33 -8.64
N THR A 69 -11.34 6.53 -8.65
CA THR A 69 -11.56 7.54 -7.60
C THR A 69 -13.02 7.99 -7.57
N ASP A 70 -13.63 8.23 -8.73
CA ASP A 70 -15.02 8.67 -8.84
C ASP A 70 -15.99 7.56 -8.40
N THR A 71 -15.73 6.30 -8.76
CA THR A 71 -16.50 5.14 -8.27
C THR A 71 -16.44 5.01 -6.75
N LEU A 72 -15.25 5.19 -6.15
CA LEU A 72 -15.11 5.15 -4.70
C LEU A 72 -15.83 6.30 -4.01
N ARG A 73 -15.73 7.52 -4.53
CA ARG A 73 -16.48 8.68 -4.02
C ARG A 73 -17.98 8.40 -4.03
N GLN A 74 -18.50 7.83 -5.11
CA GLN A 74 -19.92 7.51 -5.19
C GLN A 74 -20.31 6.42 -4.19
N SER A 75 -19.48 5.38 -4.05
CA SER A 75 -19.73 4.27 -3.12
C SER A 75 -19.72 4.74 -1.66
N VAL A 76 -18.74 5.57 -1.27
CA VAL A 76 -18.67 6.17 0.07
C VAL A 76 -19.81 7.15 0.30
N ARG A 77 -20.22 7.93 -0.71
CA ARG A 77 -21.36 8.84 -0.60
C ARG A 77 -22.68 8.11 -0.34
N VAL A 78 -22.92 7.00 -1.04
CA VAL A 78 -24.11 6.15 -0.82
C VAL A 78 -24.08 5.58 0.60
N MET A 79 -22.97 5.00 1.01
CA MET A 79 -22.76 4.47 2.36
C MET A 79 -22.96 5.54 3.44
N ALA A 80 -22.36 6.72 3.29
CA ALA A 80 -22.46 7.81 4.27
C ALA A 80 -23.87 8.42 4.36
N SER A 81 -24.69 8.26 3.30
CA SER A 81 -26.09 8.71 3.28
C SER A 81 -27.05 7.70 3.94
N ASP A 82 -26.65 6.44 4.09
CA ASP A 82 -27.42 5.45 4.83
C ASP A 82 -27.04 5.52 6.32
N LEU A 83 -27.96 6.04 7.13
CA LEU A 83 -27.78 6.17 8.58
C LEU A 83 -27.64 4.81 9.31
N ASN A 84 -27.97 3.70 8.64
CA ASN A 84 -27.79 2.36 9.19
C ASN A 84 -26.43 1.75 8.86
N SER A 85 -25.60 2.42 8.05
CA SER A 85 -24.24 1.95 7.74
C SER A 85 -23.44 1.74 9.03
N PRO A 86 -22.97 0.52 9.34
CA PRO A 86 -22.38 0.20 10.62
C PRO A 86 -21.09 0.97 10.91
N ILE A 87 -20.37 1.42 9.87
CA ILE A 87 -19.18 2.25 10.07
C ILE A 87 -19.48 3.58 10.77
N LEU A 88 -20.73 4.08 10.67
CA LEU A 88 -21.14 5.33 11.31
C LEU A 88 -21.17 5.26 12.85
N GLN A 89 -21.03 4.06 13.43
CA GLN A 89 -20.78 3.89 14.87
C GLN A 89 -19.38 4.38 15.28
N ALA A 90 -18.44 4.48 14.34
CA ALA A 90 -17.05 4.87 14.59
C ALA A 90 -16.63 6.16 13.87
N VAL A 91 -17.35 6.59 12.82
CA VAL A 91 -16.98 7.77 12.00
C VAL A 91 -18.19 8.69 11.75
N ASP A 92 -17.93 9.99 11.60
CA ASP A 92 -18.97 10.99 11.32
C ASP A 92 -19.35 11.01 9.83
N SER A 93 -20.63 10.83 9.52
CA SER A 93 -21.15 10.84 8.14
C SER A 93 -20.92 12.17 7.42
N ARG A 94 -20.94 13.30 8.13
CA ARG A 94 -20.71 14.63 7.55
C ARG A 94 -19.27 14.77 7.08
N VAL A 95 -18.33 14.23 7.85
CA VAL A 95 -16.91 14.21 7.48
C VAL A 95 -16.69 13.33 6.24
N LEU A 96 -17.34 12.17 6.17
CA LEU A 96 -17.27 11.31 4.98
C LEU A 96 -17.81 12.00 3.72
N LEU A 97 -18.94 12.70 3.83
CA LEU A 97 -19.54 13.43 2.71
C LEU A 97 -18.65 14.59 2.26
N GLN A 98 -18.04 15.32 3.19
CA GLN A 98 -17.06 16.37 2.88
C GLN A 98 -15.83 15.80 2.16
N LEU A 99 -15.29 14.66 2.62
CA LEU A 99 -14.17 13.97 1.97
C LEU A 99 -14.49 13.55 0.53
N CYS A 100 -15.74 13.17 0.25
CA CYS A 100 -16.18 12.82 -1.10
C CYS A 100 -16.25 14.03 -2.06
N GLN A 101 -16.36 15.25 -1.52
CA GLN A 101 -16.40 16.50 -2.28
C GLN A 101 -15.03 17.15 -2.39
N ALA A 102 -14.12 16.88 -1.46
CA ALA A 102 -12.77 17.43 -1.46
C ALA A 102 -11.94 16.96 -2.65
N GLU A 103 -10.98 17.78 -3.06
CA GLU A 103 -9.90 17.32 -3.91
C GLU A 103 -9.07 16.29 -3.13
N LEU A 104 -8.93 15.10 -3.70
CA LEU A 104 -8.11 14.03 -3.15
C LEU A 104 -6.86 13.93 -4.02
N PRO A 105 -5.86 14.81 -3.83
CA PRO A 105 -4.72 14.87 -4.71
C PRO A 105 -3.96 13.55 -4.70
N ALA A 106 -3.73 13.04 -5.91
CA ALA A 106 -2.82 11.95 -6.17
C ALA A 106 -1.41 12.35 -5.69
N GLY A 107 -0.96 11.81 -4.55
CA GLY A 107 0.36 12.13 -3.98
C GLY A 107 0.36 13.03 -2.73
N GLY A 108 -0.81 13.33 -2.14
CA GLY A 108 -0.87 13.87 -0.77
C GLY A 108 -0.37 12.87 0.29
N LEU A 109 -0.42 13.25 1.58
CA LEU A 109 0.00 12.39 2.70
C LEU A 109 -0.56 10.97 2.54
N PRO A 110 0.29 9.93 2.58
CA PRO A 110 -0.15 8.57 2.27
C PRO A 110 -1.00 8.00 3.41
N TRP A 111 -2.15 7.41 3.07
CA TRP A 111 -2.96 6.64 4.01
C TRP A 111 -2.19 5.37 4.40
N PHE A 112 -1.73 5.27 5.66
CA PHE A 112 -0.85 4.20 6.15
C PHE A 112 0.38 3.92 5.25
N GLY A 113 1.00 4.96 4.69
CA GLY A 113 2.16 4.79 3.80
C GLY A 113 1.82 4.21 2.42
N GLN A 114 0.53 4.00 2.11
CA GLN A 114 0.07 3.46 0.83
C GLN A 114 0.14 4.51 -0.28
N LEU A 115 0.43 4.03 -1.49
CA LEU A 115 0.84 4.86 -2.62
C LEU A 115 -0.30 5.68 -3.24
N MET A 116 -1.56 5.33 -2.99
CA MET A 116 -2.77 5.90 -3.60
C MET A 116 -3.44 6.99 -2.75
N SER A 117 -2.88 7.38 -1.59
CA SER A 117 -3.32 8.51 -0.76
C SER A 117 -4.85 8.56 -0.51
N GLY A 118 -5.54 9.62 -0.94
CA GLY A 118 -6.97 9.86 -0.67
C GLY A 118 -7.93 8.80 -1.22
N PRO A 119 -7.85 8.40 -2.51
CA PRO A 119 -8.63 7.28 -3.03
C PRO A 119 -8.49 6.01 -2.19
N GLN A 120 -7.29 5.70 -1.71
CA GLN A 120 -7.07 4.51 -0.89
C GLN A 120 -7.74 4.60 0.47
N MET A 121 -7.74 5.78 1.09
CA MET A 121 -8.49 6.02 2.33
C MET A 121 -10.00 5.79 2.12
N LEU A 122 -10.57 6.30 1.03
CA LEU A 122 -11.98 6.06 0.70
C LEU A 122 -12.27 4.57 0.50
N ALA A 123 -11.41 3.87 -0.23
CA ALA A 123 -11.53 2.43 -0.43
C ALA A 123 -11.49 1.67 0.90
N TYR A 124 -10.56 2.03 1.79
CA TYR A 124 -10.44 1.40 3.10
C TYR A 124 -11.70 1.61 3.94
N LEU A 125 -12.21 2.84 4.05
CA LEU A 125 -13.41 3.14 4.80
C LEU A 125 -14.62 2.38 4.24
N TRP A 126 -14.78 2.36 2.92
CA TRP A 126 -15.84 1.59 2.29
C TRP A 126 -15.69 0.07 2.57
N GLN A 127 -14.49 -0.49 2.45
CA GLN A 127 -14.21 -1.90 2.72
C GLN A 127 -14.47 -2.29 4.17
N VAL A 128 -14.12 -1.42 5.13
CA VAL A 128 -14.42 -1.65 6.55
C VAL A 128 -15.93 -1.73 6.76
N ASN A 129 -16.71 -0.82 6.17
CA ASN A 129 -18.17 -0.90 6.25
C ASN A 129 -18.71 -2.22 5.67
N GLN A 130 -18.27 -2.58 4.45
CA GLN A 130 -18.68 -3.84 3.82
C GLN A 130 -18.32 -5.06 4.66
N TRP A 131 -17.16 -5.05 5.31
CA TRP A 131 -16.74 -6.11 6.23
C TRP A 131 -17.63 -6.17 7.47
N LEU A 132 -17.93 -5.03 8.11
CA LEU A 132 -18.84 -4.94 9.25
C LEU A 132 -20.24 -5.48 8.91
N GLU A 133 -20.78 -5.10 7.73
CA GLU A 133 -22.07 -5.59 7.23
C GLU A 133 -22.03 -7.10 6.98
N THR A 134 -21.05 -7.57 6.21
CA THR A 134 -20.91 -8.98 5.83
C THR A 134 -20.74 -9.89 7.04
N ARG A 135 -20.00 -9.43 8.06
CA ARG A 135 -19.75 -10.16 9.30
C ARG A 135 -20.77 -9.88 10.39
N ARG A 136 -21.73 -8.96 10.16
CA ARG A 136 -22.75 -8.53 11.13
C ARG A 136 -22.15 -8.07 12.47
N ILE A 137 -21.03 -7.35 12.40
CA ILE A 137 -20.31 -6.88 13.58
C ILE A 137 -21.00 -5.63 14.13
N ARG A 138 -21.15 -5.57 15.45
CA ARG A 138 -21.58 -4.37 16.18
C ARG A 138 -20.42 -3.84 16.98
N ILE A 139 -20.23 -2.53 16.97
CA ILE A 139 -19.17 -1.86 17.71
C ILE A 139 -19.78 -1.41 19.05
N SER A 140 -19.19 -1.84 20.15
CA SER A 140 -19.49 -1.32 21.49
C SER A 140 -18.30 -0.47 21.95
N LEU A 141 -18.54 0.83 22.18
CA LEU A 141 -17.56 1.77 22.73
C LEU A 141 -17.76 1.94 24.24
#